data_AF-A0A392QTC4-F1
#
_entry.id   AF-A0A392QTC4-F1
#
_cell.length_a   1.000
_cell.length_b   1.000
_cell.length_c   1.000
_cell.angle_alpha   90.00
_cell.angle_beta   90.00
_cell.angle_gamma   90.00
#
_symmetry.space_group_name_H-M   'P 1'
#
loop_
_entity.id
_entity.type
_entity.pdbx_description
1 polymer ?
#
loop_
_entity_poly.entity_id
_entity_poly.type
_entity_poly.pdbx_seq_one_letter_code
_entity_poly.pdbx_strand_id
1 'polypeptide(L)' 'MTLKTTKAIWDYLKEEYAWDERTRGMQVMNLMREFELQKMKESATVKDYSNRLLSIGNK' A
#
# COMPACT_ATOMS: atom_id res chain seq x y z
N MET A 1 2.71 -9.11 28.02
CA MET A 1 1.62 -8.38 28.68
C MET A 1 0.36 -9.22 28.61
N THR A 2 -0.38 -9.40 29.70
CA THR A 2 -1.67 -10.10 29.70
C THR A 2 -2.78 -9.06 29.63
N LEU A 3 -3.32 -8.81 28.44
CA LEU A 3 -4.46 -7.91 28.24
C LEU A 3 -5.73 -8.65 28.67
N LYS A 4 -6.33 -8.25 29.80
CA LYS A 4 -7.40 -9.01 30.49
C LYS A 4 -8.81 -8.63 30.07
N THR A 5 -8.98 -7.60 29.24
CA THR A 5 -10.30 -7.14 28.79
C THR A 5 -10.31 -6.97 27.28
N THR A 6 -11.45 -7.25 26.67
CA THR A 6 -11.67 -7.09 25.22
C THR A 6 -11.34 -5.67 24.76
N LYS A 7 -11.65 -4.65 25.57
CA LYS A 7 -11.32 -3.24 25.29
C LYS A 7 -9.81 -3.00 25.29
N ALA A 8 -9.07 -3.55 26.25
CA ALA A 8 -7.62 -3.39 26.30
C ALA A 8 -6.92 -4.09 25.12
N ILE A 9 -7.45 -5.23 24.67
CA ILE A 9 -6.98 -5.91 23.44
C ILE A 9 -7.27 -5.05 22.21
N TRP A 10 -8.47 -4.49 22.10
CA TRP A 10 -8.85 -3.62 20.98
C TRP A 10 -8.03 -2.33 20.93
N ASP A 11 -7.85 -1.65 22.06
CA ASP A 11 -7.07 -0.41 22.14
C ASP A 11 -5.59 -0.67 21.83
N TYR A 12 -5.01 -1.79 22.30
CA TYR A 12 -3.65 -2.22 21.95
C TYR A 12 -3.49 -2.48 20.45
N LEU A 13 -4.41 -3.24 19.84
CA LEU A 13 -4.40 -3.46 18.39
C LEU A 13 -4.55 -2.14 17.63
N LYS A 14 -5.41 -1.24 18.11
CA LYS A 14 -5.57 0.06 17.47
C LYS A 14 -4.32 0.91 17.57
N GLU A 15 -3.56 0.86 18.66
CA GLU A 15 -2.34 1.63 18.85
C GLU A 15 -1.15 1.03 18.07
N GLU A 16 -1.00 -0.30 18.10
CA GLU A 16 0.01 -1.06 17.35
C GLU A 16 -0.19 -0.89 15.82
N TYR A 17 -1.45 -0.90 15.36
CA TYR A 17 -1.81 -0.78 13.95
C TYR A 17 -2.32 0.62 13.54
N ALA A 18 -2.32 1.63 14.43
CA ALA A 18 -2.62 3.03 14.04
C ALA A 18 -1.49 3.63 13.18
N TRP A 19 -0.26 3.15 13.37
CA TRP A 19 0.85 3.44 12.46
C TRP A 19 0.65 2.80 11.08
N ASP A 20 -0.14 1.73 11.00
CA ASP A 20 -0.42 1.00 9.77
C ASP A 20 -1.39 1.77 8.88
N GLU A 21 -2.39 2.50 9.38
CA GLU A 21 -3.25 3.34 8.52
C GLU A 21 -2.50 4.53 7.91
N ARG A 22 -1.66 5.23 8.68
CA ARG A 22 -0.80 6.31 8.15
C ARG A 22 0.24 5.75 7.17
N THR A 23 0.85 4.61 7.50
CA THR A 23 1.86 3.96 6.64
C THR A 23 1.22 3.41 5.37
N ARG A 24 0.08 2.72 5.46
CA ARG A 24 -0.72 2.27 4.31
C ARG A 24 -1.19 3.45 3.47
N GLY A 25 -1.66 4.53 4.11
CA GLY A 25 -2.06 5.75 3.41
C GLY A 25 -0.89 6.35 2.62
N MET A 26 0.29 6.39 3.22
CA MET A 26 1.52 6.87 2.56
C MET A 26 1.99 5.93 1.45
N GLN A 27 1.90 4.61 1.64
CA GLN A 27 2.20 3.61 0.61
C GLN A 27 1.24 3.72 -0.58
N VAL A 28 -0.07 3.85 -0.32
CA VAL A 28 -1.09 4.03 -1.38
C VAL A 28 -0.85 5.35 -2.12
N MET A 29 -0.52 6.44 -1.43
CA MET A 29 -0.15 7.71 -2.09
C MET A 29 1.12 7.57 -2.95
N ASN A 30 2.14 6.87 -2.48
CA ASN A 30 3.35 6.60 -3.27
C ASN A 30 3.06 5.76 -4.51
N LEU A 31 2.22 4.73 -4.38
CA LEU A 31 1.78 3.91 -5.51
C LEU A 31 0.99 4.73 -6.54
N MET A 32 0.03 5.54 -6.11
CA MET A 32 -0.72 6.44 -7.01
C MET A 32 0.23 7.35 -7.80
N ARG A 33 1.24 7.92 -7.14
CA ARG A 33 2.26 8.75 -7.80
C ARG A 33 3.12 7.96 -8.79
N GLU A 34 3.54 6.73 -8.45
CA GLU A 34 4.27 5.87 -9.39
C GLU A 34 3.42 5.53 -10.62
N PHE A 35 2.12 5.30 -10.47
CA PHE A 35 1.19 5.07 -11.58
C PHE A 35 1.00 6.32 -12.45
N GLU A 36 0.79 7.51 -11.87
CA GLU A 36 0.61 8.76 -12.63
C GLU A 36 1.83 9.12 -13.48
N LEU A 37 3.03 8.83 -12.98
CA LEU A 37 4.28 9.08 -13.70
C LEU A 37 4.58 8.03 -14.78
N GLN A 38 3.94 6.86 -14.73
CA GLN A 38 4.08 5.86 -15.78
C GLN A 38 3.28 6.28 -17.02
N LYS A 39 4.02 6.64 -18.06
CA LYS A 39 3.47 6.77 -19.42
C LYS A 39 3.89 5.56 -20.25
N MET A 40 2.93 5.02 -20.99
CA MET A 40 3.21 4.02 -22.00
C MET A 40 4.06 4.64 -23.10
N LYS A 41 5.15 3.98 -23.48
CA LYS A 41 5.95 4.37 -24.65
C LYS A 41 5.21 3.95 -25.92
N GLU A 42 5.33 4.74 -26.98
CA GLU A 42 4.73 4.40 -28.29
C GLU A 42 5.20 3.05 -28.83
N SER A 43 6.42 2.64 -28.50
CA SER A 43 7.01 1.35 -28.89
C SER A 43 6.66 0.18 -27.97
N ALA A 44 6.02 0.43 -26.82
CA ALA A 44 5.66 -0.63 -25.89
C ALA A 44 4.34 -1.30 -26.33
N THR A 45 4.22 -2.61 -26.09
CA THR A 45 2.92 -3.28 -26.23
C THR A 45 2.08 -3.09 -24.98
N VAL A 46 0.76 -3.25 -25.10
CA VAL A 46 -0.16 -3.22 -23.93
C VAL A 46 0.27 -4.24 -22.87
N LYS A 47 0.73 -5.43 -23.30
CA LYS A 47 1.20 -6.49 -22.39
C LYS A 47 2.45 -6.07 -21.61
N ASP A 48 3.42 -5.43 -22.26
CA ASP A 48 4.64 -4.95 -21.60
C ASP A 48 4.33 -3.85 -20.60
N TYR A 49 3.39 -2.96 -20.95
CA TYR A 49 2.90 -1.92 -20.07
C TYR A 49 2.18 -2.51 -18.84
N SER A 50 1.26 -3.46 -19.03
CA SER A 50 0.56 -4.14 -17.94
C SER A 50 1.52 -4.88 -16.99
N ASN A 51 2.54 -5.56 -17.52
CA ASN A 51 3.55 -6.24 -16.70
C ASN A 51 4.35 -5.25 -15.84
N ARG A 52 4.68 -4.07 -16.38
CA ARG A 52 5.32 -2.99 -15.61
C ARG A 52 4.43 -2.46 -14.50
N LEU A 53 3.14 -2.24 -14.78
CA LEU A 53 2.18 -1.81 -13.76
C LEU A 53 2.04 -2.84 -12.62
N LEU A 54 2.00 -4.13 -12.96
CA LEU A 54 1.98 -5.21 -11.98
C LEU A 54 3.26 -5.24 -11.11
N SER A 55 4.42 -4.95 -11.70
CA SER A 55 5.67 -4.88 -10.93
C SER A 55 5.72 -3.72 -9.93
N ILE A 56 4.93 -2.65 -10.16
CA ILE A 56 4.79 -1.51 -9.24
C ILE A 56 3.84 -1.87 -8.10
N GLY A 57 2.69 -2.46 -8.41
CA GLY A 57 1.68 -2.82 -7.42
C GLY A 57 2.06 -3.99 -6.51
N ASN A 58 2.98 -4.86 -6.95
CA ASN A 58 3.41 -6.06 -6.22
C ASN A 58 4.77 -5.90 -5.51
N LYS A 59 5.26 -4.67 -5.31
CA LYS A 59 6.40 -4.41 -4.40
C LYS A 59 5.99 -4.67 -2.95
#